data_AF-A0A3N6P6M6-F1
#
_entry.id   AF-A0A3N6P6M6-F1
#
_cell.length_a   1.000
_cell.length_b   1.000
_cell.length_c   1.000
_cell.angle_alpha   90.00
_cell.angle_beta   90.00
_cell.angle_gamma   90.00
#
_symmetry.space_group_name_H-M   'P 1'
#
loop_
_entity.id
_entity.type
_entity.pdbx_description
1 polymer ?
#
loop_
_entity_poly.entity_id
_entity_poly.type
_entity_poly.pdbx_seq_one_letter_code
_entity_poly.pdbx_strand_id
1 'polypeptide(L)'
;MTDAGAASRLALFAREDVRDAVRERQAHVLGVLFVLLGGGLAYSAGRTAQMVSAEIELVGRLVGPLALLIPLVALGLVAPAIVEKRATGALTVLLGLPFSRRTVVLGTVLGRTIVIAAGALASLIVAVPIALMMGVSVDPVDLLGVALAFGVLAVTFTAIAVAISTLTRTSTRASFGAFGTYVVFVFGLWAQLPMLALYVVSGFEYPETVPTWVEFVSALNPMTAFTNLGGAVSPLENVAFSSVPTEPAVYERPSAALVILLAWIGVSVWVSILRFERTDL
;
A
#
# COMPACT_ATOMS: atom_id res chain seq x y z
N MET A 1 -24.34 -6.95 -25.01
CA MET A 1 -24.44 -6.33 -23.67
C MET A 1 -23.33 -5.29 -23.60
N THR A 2 -23.66 -4.00 -23.60
CA THR A 2 -22.72 -2.91 -23.91
C THR A 2 -21.78 -2.62 -22.73
N ASP A 3 -20.50 -2.36 -23.01
CA ASP A 3 -19.46 -2.04 -22.02
C ASP A 3 -19.84 -0.85 -21.11
N ALA A 4 -20.66 0.07 -21.61
CA ALA A 4 -21.21 1.19 -20.83
C ALA A 4 -22.03 0.74 -19.61
N GLY A 5 -22.71 -0.40 -19.68
CA GLY A 5 -23.45 -0.98 -18.56
C GLY A 5 -22.57 -1.69 -17.53
N ALA A 6 -21.34 -2.08 -17.88
CA ALA A 6 -20.40 -2.70 -16.96
C ALA A 6 -19.67 -1.63 -16.12
N ALA A 7 -19.22 -0.56 -16.76
CA ALA A 7 -18.57 0.57 -16.09
C ALA A 7 -19.50 1.27 -15.08
N SER A 8 -20.76 1.49 -15.45
CA SER A 8 -21.75 2.11 -14.55
C SER A 8 -22.03 1.26 -13.32
N ARG A 9 -22.14 -0.08 -13.48
CA ARG A 9 -22.29 -1.01 -12.36
C ARG A 9 -21.07 -1.07 -11.46
N LEU A 10 -19.87 -1.00 -12.03
CA LEU A 10 -18.62 -0.93 -11.25
C LEU A 10 -18.56 0.36 -10.42
N ALA A 11 -18.85 1.51 -11.03
CA ALA A 11 -18.87 2.78 -10.32
C ALA A 11 -19.94 2.80 -9.21
N LEU A 12 -21.12 2.25 -9.49
CA LEU A 12 -22.19 2.11 -8.50
C LEU A 12 -21.75 1.24 -7.32
N PHE A 13 -21.19 0.06 -7.58
CA PHE A 13 -20.72 -0.84 -6.53
C PHE A 13 -19.60 -0.21 -5.71
N ALA A 14 -18.59 0.39 -6.37
CA ALA A 14 -17.49 1.04 -5.68
C ALA A 14 -17.97 2.18 -4.78
N ARG A 15 -18.92 3.01 -5.26
CA ARG A 15 -19.51 4.09 -4.47
C ARG A 15 -20.23 3.58 -3.23
N GLU A 16 -20.97 2.47 -3.36
CA GLU A 16 -21.69 1.89 -2.24
C GLU A 16 -20.73 1.22 -1.25
N ASP A 17 -19.72 0.47 -1.73
CA ASP A 17 -18.70 -0.13 -0.84
C ASP A 17 -17.91 0.95 -0.07
N VAL A 18 -17.65 2.12 -0.66
CA VAL A 18 -17.08 3.28 0.05
C VAL A 18 -18.02 3.78 1.14
N ARG A 19 -19.31 3.94 0.84
CA ARG A 19 -20.30 4.43 1.82
C ARG A 19 -20.44 3.47 2.99
N ASP A 20 -20.51 2.18 2.71
CA ASP A 20 -20.57 1.13 3.73
C ASP A 20 -19.30 1.16 4.58
N ALA A 21 -18.13 1.21 3.94
CA ALA A 21 -16.85 1.29 4.63
C ALA A 21 -16.74 2.53 5.53
N VAL A 22 -17.14 3.73 5.06
CA VAL A 22 -17.11 4.96 5.86
C VAL A 22 -18.05 4.89 7.07
N ARG A 23 -19.17 4.17 6.96
CA ARG A 23 -20.11 3.97 8.07
C ARG A 23 -19.61 2.95 9.09
N GLU A 24 -18.66 2.09 8.72
CA GLU A 24 -18.04 1.14 9.65
C GLU A 24 -17.16 1.88 10.67
N ARG A 25 -17.26 1.49 11.94
CA ARG A 25 -16.45 2.07 13.04
C ARG A 25 -14.95 2.04 12.75
N GLN A 26 -14.48 1.03 12.00
CA GLN A 26 -13.08 0.88 11.62
C GLN A 26 -12.58 2.05 10.78
N ALA A 27 -13.34 2.54 9.80
CA ALA A 27 -12.91 3.66 8.95
C ALA A 27 -12.74 4.95 9.75
N HIS A 28 -13.60 5.21 10.74
CA HIS A 28 -13.42 6.35 11.64
C HIS A 28 -12.17 6.24 12.51
N VAL A 29 -11.90 5.05 13.07
CA VAL A 29 -10.67 4.81 13.86
C VAL A 29 -9.43 5.03 12.99
N LEU A 30 -9.43 4.53 11.75
CA LEU A 30 -8.37 4.77 10.78
C LEU A 30 -8.20 6.26 10.46
N GLY A 31 -9.30 6.97 10.17
CA GLY A 31 -9.27 8.39 9.88
C GLY A 31 -8.67 9.20 11.03
N VAL A 32 -9.09 8.92 12.27
CA VAL A 32 -8.52 9.52 13.48
C VAL A 32 -7.04 9.17 13.61
N LEU A 33 -6.65 7.92 13.39
CA LEU A 33 -5.24 7.49 13.45
C LEU A 33 -4.37 8.26 12.45
N PHE A 34 -4.79 8.38 11.19
CA PHE A 34 -4.06 9.14 10.19
C PHE A 34 -3.96 10.63 10.54
N VAL A 35 -5.06 11.24 10.98
CA VAL A 35 -5.10 12.65 11.39
C VAL A 35 -4.17 12.90 12.58
N LEU A 36 -4.23 12.05 13.61
CA LEU A 36 -3.36 12.16 14.79
C LEU A 36 -1.90 11.95 14.42
N LEU A 37 -1.60 11.00 13.54
CA LEU A 37 -0.24 10.75 13.08
C LEU A 37 0.30 11.96 12.30
N GLY A 38 -0.43 12.45 11.30
CA GLY A 38 -0.01 13.60 10.50
C GLY A 38 0.18 14.87 11.34
N GLY A 39 -0.82 15.22 12.16
CA GLY A 39 -0.73 16.39 13.03
C GLY A 39 0.33 16.26 14.12
N GLY A 40 0.47 15.07 14.72
CA GLY A 40 1.50 14.79 15.71
C GLY A 40 2.91 14.88 15.14
N LEU A 41 3.14 14.34 13.94
CA LEU A 41 4.42 14.43 13.25
C LEU A 41 4.76 15.87 12.86
N ALA A 42 3.80 16.62 12.30
CA ALA A 42 3.99 18.03 11.98
C ALA A 42 4.34 18.88 13.21
N TYR A 43 3.60 18.68 14.31
CA TYR A 43 3.89 19.33 15.58
C TYR A 43 5.29 18.97 16.10
N SER A 44 5.64 17.67 16.08
CA SER A 44 6.95 17.20 16.52
C SER A 44 8.09 17.78 15.68
N ALA A 45 7.91 17.88 14.36
CA ALA A 45 8.88 18.47 13.45
C ALA A 45 9.14 19.94 13.80
N GLY A 46 8.07 20.72 14.05
CA GLY A 46 8.20 22.11 14.51
C GLY A 46 8.95 22.24 15.84
N ARG A 47 8.66 21.35 16.80
CA ARG A 47 9.38 21.33 18.08
C ARG A 47 10.85 20.98 17.91
N THR A 48 11.18 20.00 17.07
CA THR A 48 12.56 19.63 16.79
C THR A 48 13.33 20.74 16.07
N ALA A 49 12.71 21.41 15.10
CA ALA A 49 13.31 22.52 14.36
C ALA A 49 13.74 23.66 15.31
N GLN A 50 12.85 24.01 16.25
CA GLN A 50 13.14 25.00 17.29
C GLN A 50 14.27 24.57 18.24
N MET A 51 14.30 23.30 18.64
CA MET A 51 15.31 22.78 19.57
C MET A 51 16.72 22.75 18.95
N VAL A 52 16.82 22.34 17.69
CA VAL A 52 18.11 22.13 17.02
C VAL A 52 18.55 23.38 16.24
N SER A 53 17.68 24.39 16.12
CA SER A 53 17.92 25.59 15.30
C SER A 53 18.29 25.23 13.86
N ALA A 54 17.65 24.19 13.33
CA ALA A 54 17.88 23.66 11.99
C ALA A 54 16.57 23.62 11.22
N GLU A 55 16.65 23.85 9.91
CA GLU A 55 15.50 23.68 9.03
C GLU A 55 15.10 22.21 8.95
N ILE A 56 13.80 21.96 9.05
CA ILE A 56 13.22 20.63 8.87
C ILE A 56 12.17 20.75 7.79
N GLU A 57 12.26 19.87 6.81
CA GLU A 57 11.28 19.69 5.76
C GLU A 57 10.19 18.72 6.25
N LEU A 58 8.92 19.10 6.11
CA LEU A 58 7.78 18.34 6.65
C LEU A 58 7.58 17.00 5.96
N VAL A 59 7.63 16.97 4.63
CA VAL A 59 7.21 15.82 3.82
C VAL A 59 8.10 14.62 4.13
N GLY A 60 9.42 14.78 4.18
CA GLY A 60 10.37 13.75 4.56
C GLY A 60 10.12 13.18 5.97
N ARG A 61 9.57 13.97 6.90
CA ARG A 61 9.17 13.48 8.23
C ARG A 61 7.90 12.63 8.21
N LEU A 62 7.01 12.87 7.26
CA LEU A 62 5.76 12.13 7.12
C LEU A 62 5.95 10.82 6.35
N VAL A 63 6.90 10.79 5.41
CA VAL A 63 7.07 9.67 4.48
C VAL A 63 7.24 8.33 5.20
N GLY A 64 8.24 8.21 6.07
CA GLY A 64 8.57 6.95 6.74
C GLY A 64 7.37 6.34 7.50
N PRO A 65 6.79 7.06 8.47
CA PRO A 65 5.65 6.56 9.25
C PRO A 65 4.42 6.22 8.39
N LEU A 66 4.09 7.05 7.40
CA LEU A 66 2.94 6.80 6.52
C LEU A 66 3.19 5.62 5.56
N ALA A 67 4.41 5.45 5.06
CA ALA A 67 4.80 4.31 4.24
C ALA A 67 4.74 2.97 5.00
N LEU A 68 4.89 2.98 6.33
CA LEU A 68 4.63 1.81 7.19
C LEU A 68 3.14 1.63 7.45
N LEU A 69 2.41 2.72 7.74
CA LEU A 69 1.02 2.65 8.16
C LEU A 69 0.08 2.25 7.00
N ILE A 70 0.31 2.74 5.79
CA ILE A 70 -0.57 2.48 4.63
C ILE A 70 -0.66 0.98 4.30
N PRO A 71 0.45 0.25 4.12
CA PRO A 71 0.42 -1.20 3.92
C PRO A 71 -0.22 -1.96 5.07
N LEU A 72 0.07 -1.56 6.32
CA LEU A 72 -0.48 -2.19 7.53
C LEU A 72 -2.00 -2.11 7.53
N VAL A 73 -2.52 -0.90 7.28
CA VAL A 73 -3.94 -0.61 7.22
C VAL A 73 -4.60 -1.35 6.05
N ALA A 74 -4.00 -1.30 4.86
CA ALA A 74 -4.54 -1.97 3.68
C ALA A 74 -4.65 -3.48 3.88
N LEU A 75 -3.57 -4.12 4.33
CA LEU A 75 -3.54 -5.56 4.57
C LEU A 75 -4.46 -5.96 5.73
N GLY A 76 -4.41 -5.24 6.86
CA GLY A 76 -5.18 -5.57 8.05
C GLY A 76 -6.69 -5.41 7.86
N LEU A 77 -7.12 -4.37 7.14
CA LEU A 77 -8.54 -4.07 6.94
C LEU A 77 -9.15 -4.85 5.77
N VAL A 78 -8.41 -5.02 4.68
CA VAL A 78 -8.99 -5.54 3.43
C VAL A 78 -8.86 -7.06 3.30
N ALA A 79 -7.79 -7.66 3.83
CA ALA A 79 -7.62 -9.11 3.74
C ALA A 79 -8.75 -9.94 4.39
N PRO A 80 -9.33 -9.58 5.55
CA PRO A 80 -10.46 -10.33 6.08
C PRO A 80 -11.79 -10.04 5.35
N ALA A 81 -11.92 -8.90 4.66
CA ALA A 81 -13.20 -8.36 4.22
C ALA A 81 -14.02 -9.29 3.29
N ILE A 82 -13.40 -9.92 2.28
CA ILE A 82 -14.15 -10.78 1.34
C ILE A 82 -14.49 -12.12 1.99
N VAL A 83 -13.57 -12.68 2.79
CA VAL A 83 -13.81 -13.95 3.50
C VAL A 83 -14.92 -13.80 4.53
N GLU A 84 -15.00 -12.67 5.22
CA GLU A 84 -16.10 -12.38 6.16
C GLU A 84 -17.43 -12.20 5.44
N LYS A 85 -17.46 -11.49 4.30
CA LYS A 85 -18.65 -11.40 3.44
C LYS A 85 -19.09 -12.78 2.90
N ARG A 86 -18.15 -13.72 2.71
CA ARG A 86 -18.45 -15.11 2.36
C ARG A 86 -19.06 -15.88 3.53
N ALA A 87 -18.41 -15.83 4.68
CA ALA A 87 -18.82 -16.57 5.87
C ALA A 87 -20.22 -16.17 6.37
N THR A 88 -20.60 -14.90 6.18
CA THR A 88 -21.91 -14.36 6.54
C THR A 88 -23.00 -14.58 5.49
N GLY A 89 -22.67 -15.16 4.32
CA GLY A 89 -23.60 -15.32 3.20
C GLY A 89 -23.93 -14.03 2.45
N ALA A 90 -23.34 -12.88 2.82
CA ALA A 90 -23.56 -11.60 2.16
C ALA A 90 -23.16 -11.62 0.68
N LEU A 91 -22.15 -12.42 0.31
CA LEU A 91 -21.76 -12.63 -1.09
C LEU A 91 -22.87 -13.26 -1.94
N THR A 92 -23.67 -14.18 -1.38
CA THR A 92 -24.76 -14.84 -2.10
C THR A 92 -25.88 -13.85 -2.40
N VAL A 93 -26.19 -12.97 -1.44
CA VAL A 93 -27.17 -11.87 -1.64
C VAL A 93 -26.66 -10.88 -2.70
N LEU A 94 -25.39 -10.48 -2.62
CA LEU A 94 -24.77 -9.56 -3.57
C LEU A 94 -24.72 -10.10 -5.00
N LEU A 95 -24.54 -11.41 -5.17
CA LEU A 95 -24.52 -12.05 -6.48
C LEU A 95 -25.91 -12.47 -6.99
N GLY A 96 -26.94 -12.39 -6.12
CA GLY A 96 -28.34 -12.42 -6.57
C GLY A 96 -28.76 -11.13 -7.29
N LEU A 97 -28.00 -10.04 -7.09
CA LEU A 97 -28.14 -8.79 -7.83
C LEU A 97 -27.34 -8.85 -9.15
N PRO A 98 -27.58 -7.94 -10.12
CA PRO A 98 -26.93 -7.98 -11.44
C PRO A 98 -25.44 -7.53 -11.42
N PHE A 99 -24.68 -7.89 -10.38
CA PHE A 99 -23.25 -7.66 -10.25
C PHE A 99 -22.45 -8.90 -10.64
N SER A 100 -21.40 -8.72 -11.43
CA SER A 100 -20.48 -9.80 -11.76
C SER A 100 -19.43 -9.99 -10.65
N ARG A 101 -18.87 -11.19 -10.54
CA ARG A 101 -17.75 -11.48 -9.63
C ARG A 101 -16.55 -10.54 -9.84
N ARG A 102 -16.27 -10.16 -11.10
CA ARG A 102 -15.24 -9.17 -11.46
C ARG A 102 -15.56 -7.78 -10.91
N THR A 103 -16.83 -7.38 -11.01
CA THR A 103 -17.31 -6.10 -10.48
C THR A 103 -17.10 -6.02 -8.97
N VAL A 104 -17.34 -7.12 -8.24
CA VAL A 104 -17.11 -7.19 -6.80
C VAL A 104 -15.63 -7.00 -6.49
N VAL A 105 -14.73 -7.75 -7.13
CA VAL A 105 -13.27 -7.66 -6.88
C VAL A 105 -12.74 -6.25 -7.18
N LEU A 106 -12.98 -5.75 -8.39
CA LEU A 106 -12.49 -4.42 -8.80
C LEU A 106 -13.12 -3.32 -7.95
N GLY A 107 -14.41 -3.43 -7.65
CA GLY A 107 -15.14 -2.47 -6.85
C GLY A 107 -14.64 -2.41 -5.41
N THR A 108 -14.31 -3.57 -4.79
CA THR A 108 -13.70 -3.62 -3.47
C THR A 108 -12.29 -3.04 -3.47
N VAL A 109 -11.46 -3.33 -4.48
CA VAL A 109 -10.13 -2.72 -4.60
C VAL A 109 -10.24 -1.19 -4.69
N LEU A 110 -11.09 -0.68 -5.58
CA LEU A 110 -11.29 0.75 -5.74
C LEU A 110 -11.86 1.40 -4.48
N GLY A 111 -12.93 0.82 -3.91
CA GLY A 111 -13.61 1.38 -2.76
C GLY A 111 -12.72 1.44 -1.52
N ARG A 112 -12.03 0.35 -1.20
CA ARG A 112 -11.12 0.30 -0.04
C ARG A 112 -9.88 1.15 -0.26
N THR A 113 -9.35 1.22 -1.49
CA THR A 113 -8.27 2.17 -1.81
C THR A 113 -8.72 3.61 -1.53
N ILE A 114 -9.91 4.03 -1.98
CA ILE A 114 -10.40 5.40 -1.76
C ILE A 114 -10.44 5.74 -0.27
N VAL A 115 -10.94 4.84 0.57
CA VAL A 115 -10.99 5.06 2.02
C VAL A 115 -9.59 5.21 2.63
N ILE A 116 -8.66 4.33 2.26
CA ILE A 116 -7.29 4.35 2.77
C ILE A 116 -6.54 5.59 2.28
N ALA A 117 -6.65 5.91 1.00
CA ALA A 117 -6.04 7.09 0.39
C ALA A 117 -6.63 8.39 0.99
N ALA A 118 -7.93 8.44 1.24
CA ALA A 118 -8.55 9.58 1.91
C ALA A 118 -8.01 9.77 3.34
N GLY A 119 -7.77 8.68 4.08
CA GLY A 119 -7.10 8.74 5.38
C GLY A 119 -5.67 9.28 5.26
N ALA A 120 -4.87 8.74 4.35
CA ALA A 120 -3.51 9.23 4.09
C ALA A 120 -3.50 10.72 3.68
N LEU A 121 -4.40 11.15 2.80
CA LEU A 121 -4.53 12.56 2.40
C LEU A 121 -4.98 13.44 3.57
N ALA A 122 -5.90 12.97 4.43
CA ALA A 122 -6.30 13.70 5.63
C ALA A 122 -5.11 13.96 6.57
N SER A 123 -4.17 13.00 6.68
CA SER A 123 -2.94 13.21 7.45
C SER A 123 -2.10 14.37 6.88
N LEU A 124 -1.96 14.46 5.56
CA LEU A 124 -1.23 15.54 4.89
C LEU A 124 -1.95 16.89 5.05
N ILE A 125 -3.28 16.91 4.83
CA ILE A 125 -4.13 18.11 4.93
C ILE A 125 -4.05 18.72 6.34
N VAL A 126 -4.00 17.89 7.38
CA VAL A 126 -3.86 18.35 8.77
C VAL A 126 -2.42 18.74 9.11
N ALA A 127 -1.44 18.00 8.59
CA ALA A 127 -0.03 18.26 8.86
C ALA A 127 0.44 19.62 8.32
N VAL A 128 0.05 19.99 7.10
CA VAL A 128 0.50 21.23 6.43
C VAL A 128 0.21 22.50 7.25
N PRO A 129 -1.03 22.82 7.68
CA PRO A 129 -1.29 24.04 8.43
C PRO A 129 -0.55 24.07 9.77
N ILE A 130 -0.42 22.92 10.45
CA ILE A 130 0.33 22.81 11.70
C ILE A 130 1.82 23.11 11.46
N ALA A 131 2.40 22.55 10.40
CA ALA A 131 3.78 22.78 10.02
C ALA A 131 4.04 24.27 9.72
N LEU A 132 3.18 24.89 8.91
CA LEU A 132 3.27 26.31 8.57
C LEU A 132 3.16 27.22 9.81
N MET A 133 2.24 26.92 10.73
CA MET A 133 2.12 27.66 12.00
C MET A 133 3.37 27.53 12.88
N MET A 134 4.08 26.41 12.78
CA MET A 134 5.29 26.13 13.54
C MET A 134 6.58 26.61 12.83
N GLY A 135 6.47 27.21 11.64
CA GLY A 135 7.61 27.69 10.85
C GLY A 135 8.41 26.57 10.18
N VAL A 136 7.80 25.41 9.95
CA VAL A 136 8.40 24.26 9.24
C VAL A 136 8.20 24.44 7.74
N SER A 137 9.24 24.17 6.94
CA SER A 137 9.13 24.28 5.48
C SER A 137 8.33 23.13 4.89
N VAL A 138 7.58 23.46 3.82
CA VAL A 138 6.72 22.53 3.09
C VAL A 138 6.94 22.81 1.61
N ASP A 139 7.53 21.85 0.89
CA ASP A 139 7.64 21.94 -0.55
C ASP A 139 6.34 21.39 -1.21
N PRO A 140 5.59 22.22 -1.98
CA PRO A 140 4.37 21.76 -2.65
C PRO A 140 4.59 20.66 -3.69
N VAL A 141 5.76 20.63 -4.34
CA VAL A 141 6.11 19.62 -5.35
C VAL A 141 6.31 18.26 -4.69
N ASP A 142 7.08 18.25 -3.60
CA ASP A 142 7.30 17.05 -2.78
C ASP A 142 6.00 16.55 -2.15
N LEU A 143 5.17 17.47 -1.65
CA LEU A 143 3.86 17.14 -1.10
C LEU A 143 2.96 16.46 -2.13
N LEU A 144 2.90 16.98 -3.36
CA LEU A 144 2.12 16.39 -4.44
C LEU A 144 2.70 15.04 -4.88
N GLY A 145 4.02 14.95 -5.04
CA GLY A 145 4.71 13.71 -5.40
C GLY A 145 4.46 12.59 -4.41
N VAL A 146 4.59 12.89 -3.10
CA VAL A 146 4.32 11.92 -2.03
C VAL A 146 2.85 11.56 -1.93
N ALA A 147 1.93 12.50 -2.11
CA ALA A 147 0.50 12.21 -2.13
C ALA A 147 0.13 11.23 -3.26
N LEU A 148 0.68 11.41 -4.46
CA LEU A 148 0.48 10.51 -5.59
C LEU A 148 1.12 9.14 -5.33
N ALA A 149 2.36 9.11 -4.82
CA ALA A 149 3.06 7.87 -4.50
C ALA A 149 2.31 7.05 -3.45
N PHE A 150 1.76 7.69 -2.40
CA PHE A 150 0.92 7.03 -1.41
C PHE A 150 -0.39 6.49 -1.98
N GLY A 151 -0.96 7.17 -2.97
CA GLY A 151 -2.09 6.64 -3.73
C GLY A 151 -1.74 5.31 -4.42
N VAL A 152 -0.60 5.26 -5.12
CA VAL A 152 -0.10 4.04 -5.78
C VAL A 152 0.17 2.93 -4.75
N LEU A 153 0.81 3.27 -3.63
CA LEU A 153 1.10 2.34 -2.54
C LEU A 153 -0.20 1.76 -1.95
N ALA A 154 -1.20 2.61 -1.69
CA ALA A 154 -2.50 2.22 -1.18
C ALA A 154 -3.21 1.24 -2.14
N VAL A 155 -3.24 1.53 -3.44
CA VAL A 155 -3.82 0.62 -4.45
C VAL A 155 -3.07 -0.71 -4.46
N THR A 156 -1.73 -0.67 -4.44
CA THR A 156 -0.86 -1.86 -4.50
C THR A 156 -1.15 -2.83 -3.36
N PHE A 157 -1.11 -2.34 -2.12
CA PHE A 157 -1.35 -3.19 -0.95
C PHE A 157 -2.81 -3.56 -0.79
N THR A 158 -3.76 -2.74 -1.24
CA THR A 158 -5.18 -3.11 -1.28
C THR A 158 -5.42 -4.26 -2.25
N ALA A 159 -4.81 -4.23 -3.45
CA ALA A 159 -4.91 -5.32 -4.42
C ALA A 159 -4.32 -6.63 -3.89
N ILE A 160 -3.15 -6.56 -3.23
CA ILE A 160 -2.52 -7.72 -2.57
C ILE A 160 -3.42 -8.27 -1.45
N ALA A 161 -4.00 -7.40 -0.62
CA ALA A 161 -4.91 -7.79 0.44
C ALA A 161 -6.16 -8.52 -0.09
N VAL A 162 -6.74 -8.01 -1.18
CA VAL A 162 -7.87 -8.66 -1.88
C VAL A 162 -7.46 -10.04 -2.41
N ALA A 163 -6.28 -10.17 -3.02
CA ALA A 163 -5.74 -11.47 -3.44
C ALA A 163 -5.64 -12.45 -2.28
N ILE A 164 -5.07 -12.05 -1.13
CA ILE A 164 -5.02 -12.88 0.08
C ILE A 164 -6.43 -13.30 0.52
N SER A 165 -7.38 -12.36 0.51
CA SER A 165 -8.77 -12.62 0.89
C SER A 165 -9.41 -13.68 -0.01
N THR A 166 -9.23 -13.59 -1.34
CA THR A 166 -9.82 -14.57 -2.27
C THR A 166 -9.16 -15.95 -2.21
N LEU A 167 -7.88 -16.03 -1.86
CA LEU A 167 -7.11 -17.27 -1.76
C LEU A 167 -7.35 -18.03 -0.45
N THR A 168 -7.81 -17.35 0.59
CA THR A 168 -8.03 -17.93 1.92
C THR A 168 -9.48 -18.36 2.15
N ARG A 169 -9.69 -19.25 3.12
CA ARG A 169 -11.02 -19.82 3.44
C ARG A 169 -11.64 -19.26 4.72
N THR A 170 -10.84 -18.70 5.64
CA THR A 170 -11.29 -18.19 6.93
C THR A 170 -10.65 -16.83 7.22
N SER A 171 -11.37 -15.96 7.94
CA SER A 171 -10.88 -14.62 8.29
C SER A 171 -9.54 -14.70 9.04
N THR A 172 -9.41 -15.61 10.00
CA THR A 172 -8.16 -15.86 10.73
C THR A 172 -6.97 -16.16 9.80
N ARG A 173 -7.15 -17.03 8.79
CA ARG A 173 -6.07 -17.34 7.83
C ARG A 173 -5.74 -16.13 6.94
N ALA A 174 -6.75 -15.33 6.58
CA ALA A 174 -6.54 -14.10 5.84
C ALA A 174 -5.71 -13.09 6.66
N SER A 175 -6.03 -12.91 7.95
CA SER A 175 -5.28 -12.03 8.85
C SER A 175 -3.84 -12.49 9.06
N PHE A 176 -3.59 -13.79 9.22
CA PHE A 176 -2.22 -14.31 9.30
C PHE A 176 -1.46 -14.12 7.97
N GLY A 177 -2.10 -14.36 6.83
CA GLY A 177 -1.51 -14.10 5.51
C GLY A 177 -1.18 -12.61 5.31
N ALA A 178 -2.07 -11.73 5.74
CA ALA A 178 -1.86 -10.28 5.73
C ALA A 178 -0.68 -9.85 6.61
N PHE A 179 -0.61 -10.35 7.84
CA PHE A 179 0.51 -10.08 8.75
C PHE A 179 1.84 -10.59 8.18
N GLY A 180 1.88 -11.83 7.69
CA GLY A 180 3.09 -12.37 7.06
C GLY A 180 3.53 -11.56 5.84
N THR A 181 2.59 -11.16 4.99
CA THR A 181 2.85 -10.32 3.82
C THR A 181 3.40 -8.95 4.21
N TYR A 182 2.81 -8.33 5.25
CA TYR A 182 3.29 -7.07 5.80
C TYR A 182 4.74 -7.20 6.27
N VAL A 183 5.03 -8.22 7.09
CA VAL A 183 6.38 -8.46 7.60
C VAL A 183 7.38 -8.72 6.47
N VAL A 184 7.01 -9.54 5.48
CA VAL A 184 7.91 -9.89 4.37
C VAL A 184 8.29 -8.69 3.51
N PHE A 185 7.31 -7.87 3.13
CA PHE A 185 7.56 -6.73 2.25
C PHE A 185 8.09 -5.51 2.99
N VAL A 186 7.51 -5.19 4.15
CA VAL A 186 7.81 -3.93 4.87
C VAL A 186 9.10 -4.01 5.67
N PHE A 187 9.41 -5.15 6.31
CA PHE A 187 10.66 -5.30 7.09
C PHE A 187 11.84 -5.83 6.26
N GLY A 188 11.76 -5.76 4.93
CA GLY A 188 12.87 -6.10 4.04
C GLY A 188 13.23 -7.60 3.97
N LEU A 189 12.41 -8.50 4.54
CA LEU A 189 12.70 -9.94 4.50
C LEU A 189 12.68 -10.51 3.08
N TRP A 190 11.94 -9.89 2.15
CA TRP A 190 11.94 -10.28 0.75
C TRP A 190 13.35 -10.33 0.14
N ALA A 191 14.20 -9.34 0.42
CA ALA A 191 15.59 -9.30 -0.07
C ALA A 191 16.48 -10.34 0.61
N GLN A 192 16.09 -10.80 1.81
CA GLN A 192 16.81 -11.85 2.52
C GLN A 192 16.58 -13.24 1.92
N LEU A 193 15.45 -13.47 1.23
CA LEU A 193 15.15 -14.76 0.60
C LEU A 193 16.16 -15.18 -0.48
N PRO A 194 16.46 -14.36 -1.52
CA PRO A 194 17.45 -14.73 -2.52
C PRO A 194 18.86 -14.80 -1.94
N MET A 195 19.20 -13.95 -0.97
CA MET A 195 20.49 -14.01 -0.26
C MET A 195 20.64 -15.30 0.55
N LEU A 196 19.60 -15.73 1.28
CA LEU A 196 19.61 -16.98 2.03
C LEU A 196 19.72 -18.18 1.10
N ALA A 197 18.99 -18.18 -0.02
CA ALA A 197 19.08 -19.24 -1.02
C ALA A 197 20.51 -19.35 -1.57
N LEU A 198 21.13 -18.21 -1.86
CA LEU A 198 22.50 -18.16 -2.36
C LEU A 198 23.50 -18.64 -1.30
N TYR A 199 23.36 -18.20 -0.05
CA TYR A 199 24.17 -18.65 1.08
C TYR A 199 24.13 -20.18 1.24
N VAL A 200 22.95 -20.79 1.16
CA VAL A 200 22.80 -22.25 1.25
C VAL A 200 23.44 -22.96 0.06
N VAL A 201 23.21 -22.47 -1.17
CA VAL A 201 23.80 -23.06 -2.39
C VAL A 201 25.32 -22.91 -2.44
N SER A 202 25.85 -21.86 -1.82
CA SER A 202 27.29 -21.60 -1.72
C SER A 202 27.95 -22.36 -0.56
N GLY A 203 27.26 -23.32 0.07
CA GLY A 203 27.84 -24.16 1.12
C GLY A 203 27.86 -23.51 2.50
N PHE A 204 26.90 -22.63 2.80
CA PHE A 204 26.85 -21.84 4.05
C PHE A 204 27.99 -20.82 4.17
N GLU A 205 28.47 -20.33 3.03
CA GLU A 205 29.42 -19.24 2.91
C GLU A 205 28.76 -18.05 2.19
N TYR A 206 29.09 -16.83 2.64
CA TYR A 206 28.66 -15.64 1.93
C TYR A 206 29.48 -15.47 0.65
N PRO A 207 28.84 -15.22 -0.49
CA PRO A 207 29.58 -15.02 -1.73
C PRO A 207 30.43 -13.76 -1.66
N GLU A 208 31.59 -13.78 -2.30
CA GLU A 208 32.43 -12.58 -2.44
C GLU A 208 31.75 -11.50 -3.30
N THR A 209 30.92 -11.91 -4.25
CA THR A 209 30.16 -11.01 -5.14
C THR A 209 28.69 -11.40 -5.18
N VAL A 210 27.80 -10.44 -4.94
CA VAL A 210 26.35 -10.65 -5.06
C VAL A 210 25.97 -10.63 -6.56
N PRO A 211 25.35 -11.69 -7.09
CA PRO A 211 24.89 -11.69 -8.47
C PRO A 211 23.75 -10.69 -8.71
N THR A 212 23.72 -10.08 -9.90
CA THR A 212 22.72 -9.07 -10.28
C THR A 212 21.26 -9.55 -10.21
N TRP A 213 21.01 -10.86 -10.35
CA TRP A 213 19.65 -11.39 -10.22
C TRP A 213 19.11 -11.27 -8.79
N VAL A 214 19.98 -11.25 -7.76
CA VAL A 214 19.58 -11.08 -6.36
C VAL A 214 19.03 -9.68 -6.13
N GLU A 215 19.71 -8.67 -6.68
CA GLU A 215 19.29 -7.27 -6.65
C GLU A 215 18.00 -7.08 -7.46
N PHE A 216 17.91 -7.68 -8.65
CA PHE A 216 16.69 -7.67 -9.44
C PHE A 216 15.49 -8.24 -8.66
N VAL A 217 15.65 -9.41 -8.03
CA VAL A 217 14.59 -10.00 -7.19
C VAL A 217 14.27 -9.06 -6.04
N SER A 218 15.27 -8.48 -5.37
CA SER A 218 15.06 -7.54 -4.26
C SER A 218 14.25 -6.32 -4.68
N ALA A 219 14.51 -5.78 -5.87
CA ALA A 219 13.77 -4.65 -6.45
C ALA A 219 12.29 -4.98 -6.76
N LEU A 220 11.92 -6.26 -6.90
CA LEU A 220 10.52 -6.67 -7.07
C LEU A 220 9.68 -6.52 -5.80
N ASN A 221 10.29 -6.28 -4.62
CA ASN A 221 9.54 -5.97 -3.41
C ASN A 221 8.71 -4.68 -3.63
N PRO A 222 7.39 -4.68 -3.38
CA PRO A 222 6.56 -3.47 -3.51
C PRO A 222 7.08 -2.27 -2.70
N MET A 223 7.68 -2.49 -1.53
CA MET A 223 8.24 -1.43 -0.71
C MET A 223 9.54 -0.88 -1.28
N THR A 224 10.42 -1.74 -1.80
CA THR A 224 11.63 -1.30 -2.49
C THR A 224 11.30 -0.55 -3.78
N ALA A 225 10.32 -1.05 -4.55
CA ALA A 225 9.81 -0.33 -5.71
C ALA A 225 9.21 1.04 -5.32
N PHE A 226 8.47 1.12 -4.22
CA PHE A 226 7.96 2.39 -3.70
C PHE A 226 9.09 3.36 -3.33
N THR A 227 10.11 2.91 -2.59
CA THR A 227 11.32 3.71 -2.28
C THR A 227 12.04 4.16 -3.55
N ASN A 228 12.12 3.31 -4.57
CA ASN A 228 12.78 3.62 -5.84
C ASN A 228 12.06 4.68 -6.68
N LEU A 229 10.82 5.05 -6.34
CA LEU A 229 10.20 6.28 -6.84
C LEU A 229 10.92 7.54 -6.35
N GLY A 230 11.80 7.41 -5.35
CA GLY A 230 12.67 8.45 -4.78
C GLY A 230 13.45 9.24 -5.81
N GLY A 231 13.93 8.58 -6.87
CA GLY A 231 14.62 9.29 -7.97
C GLY A 231 13.74 10.28 -8.76
N ALA A 232 12.42 10.27 -8.55
CA ALA A 232 11.48 11.25 -9.08
C ALA A 232 10.77 12.07 -7.98
N VAL A 233 10.77 11.60 -6.74
CA VAL A 233 10.11 12.20 -5.57
C VAL A 233 11.08 12.10 -4.40
N SER A 234 11.98 13.08 -4.25
CA SER A 234 13.14 13.01 -3.35
C SER A 234 12.82 12.65 -1.88
N PRO A 235 11.67 13.01 -1.28
CA PRO A 235 11.34 12.55 0.07
C PRO A 235 11.25 11.03 0.23
N LEU A 236 11.10 10.27 -0.87
CA LEU A 236 11.05 8.81 -0.87
C LEU A 236 12.44 8.15 -1.00
N GLU A 237 13.53 8.91 -1.09
CA GLU A 237 14.87 8.31 -1.27
C GLU A 237 15.27 7.41 -0.08
N ASN A 238 14.73 7.70 1.10
CA ASN A 238 15.01 6.99 2.34
C ASN A 238 13.70 6.64 3.05
N VAL A 239 13.12 5.48 2.72
CA VAL A 239 11.87 5.01 3.33
C VAL A 239 12.11 3.71 4.09
N ALA A 240 12.05 3.82 5.42
CA ALA A 240 12.18 2.70 6.34
C ALA A 240 13.43 1.85 6.01
N PHE A 241 13.30 0.52 6.01
CA PHE A 241 14.37 -0.46 5.79
C PHE A 241 14.88 -0.53 4.33
N SER A 242 14.64 0.51 3.52
CA SER A 242 15.02 0.57 2.12
C SER A 242 15.51 1.98 1.76
N SER A 243 16.53 2.04 0.92
CA SER A 243 17.09 3.28 0.37
C SER A 243 17.30 3.16 -1.13
N VAL A 244 17.25 4.27 -1.85
CA VAL A 244 17.61 4.30 -3.27
C VAL A 244 19.12 4.04 -3.43
N PRO A 245 19.53 3.12 -4.31
CA PRO A 245 20.96 2.88 -4.58
C PRO A 245 21.65 4.11 -5.19
N THR A 246 22.93 4.32 -4.86
CA THR A 246 23.73 5.45 -5.38
C THR A 246 23.91 5.37 -6.91
N GLU A 247 24.07 4.16 -7.44
CA GLU A 247 24.16 3.90 -8.88
C GLU A 247 23.03 2.94 -9.29
N PRO A 248 21.80 3.45 -9.53
CA PRO A 248 20.65 2.61 -9.73
C PRO A 248 20.70 1.88 -11.08
N ALA A 249 20.52 0.56 -11.02
CA ALA A 249 20.32 -0.26 -12.20
C ALA A 249 19.01 0.09 -12.92
N VAL A 250 18.81 -0.40 -14.14
CA VAL A 250 17.60 -0.09 -14.94
C VAL A 250 16.31 -0.46 -14.21
N TYR A 251 16.31 -1.55 -13.44
CA TYR A 251 15.16 -2.03 -12.65
C TYR A 251 14.93 -1.24 -11.34
N GLU A 252 15.86 -0.38 -10.95
CA GLU A 252 15.78 0.46 -9.75
C GLU A 252 15.39 1.91 -10.07
N ARG A 253 15.29 2.25 -11.36
CA ARG A 253 14.86 3.60 -11.77
C ARG A 253 13.38 3.83 -11.46
N PRO A 254 12.96 5.09 -11.24
CA PRO A 254 11.56 5.42 -10.93
C PRO A 254 10.53 4.87 -11.93
N SER A 255 10.88 4.83 -13.22
CA SER A 255 9.99 4.28 -14.26
C SER A 255 9.80 2.76 -14.12
N ALA A 256 10.88 2.02 -13.86
CA ALA A 256 10.81 0.58 -13.62
C ALA A 256 10.09 0.26 -12.32
N ALA A 257 10.36 1.02 -11.26
CA ALA A 257 9.65 0.96 -9.99
C ALA A 257 8.13 1.12 -10.16
N LEU A 258 7.68 2.11 -10.94
CA LEU A 258 6.26 2.29 -11.24
C LEU A 258 5.68 1.08 -11.99
N VAL A 259 6.40 0.55 -12.97
CA VAL A 259 5.99 -0.66 -13.71
C VAL A 259 5.86 -1.86 -12.77
N ILE A 260 6.79 -2.04 -11.82
CA ILE A 260 6.75 -3.13 -10.84
C ILE A 260 5.50 -2.99 -9.94
N LEU A 261 5.19 -1.79 -9.45
CA LEU A 261 4.00 -1.55 -8.64
C LEU A 261 2.71 -1.82 -9.44
N LEU A 262 2.64 -1.35 -10.69
CA LEU A 262 1.52 -1.62 -11.59
C LEU A 262 1.38 -3.12 -11.90
N ALA A 263 2.49 -3.84 -12.04
CA ALA A 263 2.50 -5.29 -12.22
C ALA A 263 1.94 -6.01 -10.98
N TRP A 264 2.31 -5.57 -9.76
CA TRP A 264 1.74 -6.11 -8.52
C TRP A 264 0.23 -5.88 -8.42
N ILE A 265 -0.25 -4.70 -8.81
CA ILE A 265 -1.69 -4.40 -8.88
C ILE A 265 -2.37 -5.34 -9.88
N GLY A 266 -1.85 -5.40 -11.10
CA GLY A 266 -2.42 -6.20 -12.19
C GLY A 266 -2.45 -7.69 -11.86
N VAL A 267 -1.33 -8.26 -11.40
CA VAL A 267 -1.22 -9.67 -11.02
C VAL A 267 -2.15 -9.99 -9.84
N SER A 268 -2.21 -9.16 -8.81
CA SER A 268 -3.05 -9.42 -7.64
C SER A 268 -4.54 -9.37 -7.98
N VAL A 269 -4.96 -8.38 -8.78
CA VAL A 269 -6.34 -8.30 -9.29
C VAL A 269 -6.68 -9.49 -10.17
N TRP A 270 -5.77 -9.87 -11.08
CA TRP A 270 -5.94 -11.02 -11.96
C TRP A 270 -6.12 -12.33 -11.18
N VAL A 271 -5.23 -12.60 -10.23
CA VAL A 271 -5.33 -13.78 -9.34
C VAL A 271 -6.64 -13.78 -8.57
N SER A 272 -7.06 -12.62 -8.06
CA SER A 272 -8.32 -12.48 -7.33
C SER A 272 -9.54 -12.83 -8.17
N ILE A 273 -9.59 -12.34 -9.41
CA ILE A 273 -10.67 -12.63 -10.37
C ILE A 273 -10.69 -14.12 -10.70
N LEU A 274 -9.56 -14.69 -11.10
CA LEU A 274 -9.47 -16.11 -11.47
C LEU A 274 -9.89 -17.03 -10.32
N ARG A 275 -9.45 -16.72 -9.09
CA ARG A 275 -9.79 -17.53 -7.92
C ARG A 275 -11.26 -17.40 -7.57
N PHE A 276 -11.80 -16.18 -7.64
CA PHE A 276 -13.18 -15.93 -7.28
C PHE A 276 -14.15 -16.52 -8.29
N GLU A 277 -13.82 -16.57 -9.58
CA GLU A 277 -14.62 -17.26 -10.61
C GLU A 277 -14.72 -18.78 -10.38
N ARG A 278 -13.67 -19.40 -9.83
CA ARG A 278 -13.60 -20.86 -9.62
C ARG A 278 -14.10 -21.35 -8.26
N THR A 279 -14.53 -20.45 -7.39
CA THR A 279 -14.95 -20.81 -6.02
C THR A 279 -16.47 -20.93 -5.98
N ASP A 280 -16.97 -22.09 -5.60
CA ASP A 280 -18.39 -22.28 -5.30
C ASP A 280 -18.72 -21.57 -3.97
N LEU A 281 -19.87 -20.89 -3.94
CA LEU A 281 -20.36 -20.12 -2.80
C LEU A 281 -21.45 -20.88 -2.05
#